data_AF-A0A355E415-F1
#
_entry.id   AF-A0A355E415-F1
#
_cell.length_a   1.000
_cell.length_b   1.000
_cell.length_c   1.000
_cell.angle_alpha   90.00
_cell.angle_beta   90.00
_cell.angle_gamma   90.00
#
_symmetry.space_group_name_H-M   'P 1'
#
loop_
_entity.id
_entity.type
_entity.pdbx_description
1 polymer ?
#
loop_
_entity_poly.entity_id
_entity_poly.type
_entity_poly.pdbx_seq_one_letter_code
_entity_poly.pdbx_strand_id
1 'polypeptide(L)'
;MLAAVAFAEPDDSSLLKGLPDAPAAVAGAPVVSPMSAMPEKPRYSKQSGKDLFYFSAEEVAAVPKRFGPMSKEFAAMKYTFDSDVPADIQSQMRDDLAFIGGLQGQGASKLHAQIFGAVDGAAYTRFFESRVKGIGMDDCGNGNAVACVIPFFNPWKMWLTQNYIRFSHPQVSRMMVVFHEARHTEVSHGNYPHASCPEPFRDENGNDMTSIWTGASLAGEPACDKTPFGSYGSSMIMLKNIQKFCSSCTDKVKMDAGLYADDQFGRVTDAKARKQIIDDLYR
;
A
#
# COMPACT_ATOMS: atom_id res chain seq x y z
N MET A 1 -57.31 -6.03 -25.88
CA MET A 1 -57.19 -4.85 -26.76
C MET A 1 -55.98 -4.06 -26.28
N LEU A 2 -54.85 -4.22 -26.98
CA LEU A 2 -53.61 -3.49 -26.76
C LEU A 2 -53.68 -2.14 -27.49
N ALA A 3 -53.24 -1.06 -26.84
CA ALA A 3 -52.92 0.20 -27.50
C ALA A 3 -51.45 0.52 -27.20
N ALA A 4 -50.62 0.47 -28.24
CA ALA A 4 -49.22 0.86 -28.22
C ALA A 4 -49.11 2.37 -28.50
N VAL A 5 -48.32 3.07 -27.69
CA VAL A 5 -47.95 4.48 -27.94
C VAL A 5 -46.49 4.48 -28.37
N ALA A 6 -46.24 4.93 -29.59
CA ALA A 6 -44.91 5.13 -30.16
C ALA A 6 -44.38 6.51 -29.77
N PHE A 7 -43.13 6.58 -29.31
CA PHE A 7 -42.38 7.83 -29.19
C PHE A 7 -41.32 7.89 -30.29
N ALA A 8 -41.31 8.99 -31.02
CA ALA A 8 -40.34 9.30 -32.06
C ALA A 8 -39.11 10.00 -31.43
N GLU A 9 -37.92 9.62 -31.83
CA GLU A 9 -36.67 10.32 -31.49
C GLU A 9 -36.40 11.47 -32.48
N PRO A 10 -35.87 12.63 -32.04
CA PRO A 10 -35.41 13.65 -32.96
C PRO A 10 -33.96 13.40 -33.39
N ASP A 11 -33.75 13.48 -34.71
CA ASP A 11 -32.47 13.52 -35.42
C ASP A 11 -31.80 14.90 -35.21
N ASP A 12 -30.65 14.93 -34.53
CA ASP A 12 -29.89 16.15 -34.29
C ASP A 12 -28.50 16.05 -34.94
N SER A 13 -28.49 15.98 -36.27
CA SER A 13 -27.30 16.01 -37.11
C SER A 13 -26.87 17.44 -37.51
N SER A 14 -27.23 18.47 -36.73
CA SER A 14 -27.07 19.87 -37.15
C SER A 14 -26.08 20.76 -36.37
N LEU A 15 -25.36 20.24 -35.36
CA LEU A 15 -24.52 21.07 -34.46
C LEU A 15 -23.00 20.93 -34.60
N LEU A 16 -22.46 20.66 -35.80
CA LEU A 16 -21.01 20.64 -36.05
C LEU A 16 -20.60 21.46 -37.29
N LYS A 17 -20.95 22.74 -37.34
CA LYS A 17 -20.32 23.70 -38.27
C LYS A 17 -19.99 25.01 -37.55
N GLY A 18 -18.71 25.22 -37.22
CA GLY A 18 -18.22 26.55 -36.84
C GLY A 18 -17.14 26.61 -35.75
N LEU A 19 -16.08 25.78 -35.82
CA LEU A 19 -14.88 26.01 -35.01
C LEU A 19 -13.69 26.38 -35.93
N PRO A 20 -12.91 27.42 -35.60
CA PRO A 20 -11.78 27.87 -36.41
C PRO A 20 -10.63 26.86 -36.36
N ASP A 21 -9.88 26.80 -37.46
CA ASP A 21 -8.76 25.89 -37.68
C ASP A 21 -7.73 25.93 -36.54
N ALA A 22 -7.37 24.74 -36.05
CA ALA A 22 -6.34 24.55 -35.04
C ALA A 22 -4.95 24.97 -35.58
N PRO A 23 -4.10 25.63 -34.76
CA PRO A 23 -2.76 25.98 -35.19
C PRO A 23 -1.90 24.72 -35.40
N ALA A 24 -1.07 24.78 -36.42
CA ALA A 24 -0.19 23.72 -36.89
C ALA A 24 0.68 23.13 -35.77
N ALA A 25 0.77 21.79 -35.77
CA ALA A 25 1.58 21.00 -34.85
C ALA A 25 3.06 21.41 -34.94
N VAL A 26 3.59 21.92 -33.83
CA VAL A 26 5.04 22.07 -33.64
C VAL A 26 5.59 20.71 -33.24
N ALA A 27 6.38 20.12 -34.12
CA ALA A 27 7.14 18.90 -33.86
C ALA A 27 8.22 19.18 -32.79
N GLY A 28 8.28 18.35 -31.74
CA GLY A 28 9.43 18.33 -30.83
C GLY A 28 9.17 17.88 -29.39
N ALA A 29 8.94 16.58 -29.18
CA ALA A 29 9.47 15.76 -28.08
C ALA A 29 8.68 14.43 -28.04
N PRO A 30 9.34 13.26 -27.88
CA PRO A 30 8.60 12.03 -27.70
C PRO A 30 7.94 12.06 -26.31
N VAL A 31 6.62 12.22 -26.29
CA VAL A 31 5.81 11.86 -25.12
C VAL A 31 5.81 10.33 -25.07
N VAL A 32 6.77 9.77 -24.33
CA VAL A 32 6.80 8.33 -24.08
C VAL A 32 5.60 8.01 -23.18
N SER A 33 4.57 7.41 -23.76
CA SER A 33 3.46 6.83 -22.99
C SER A 33 4.03 5.71 -22.10
N PRO A 34 3.96 5.79 -20.76
CA PRO A 34 4.71 4.89 -19.88
C PRO A 34 4.13 3.47 -19.82
N MET A 35 3.06 3.17 -20.56
CA MET A 35 2.53 1.80 -20.68
C MET A 35 3.11 1.01 -21.86
N SER A 36 4.13 1.53 -22.54
CA SER A 36 4.88 0.74 -23.54
C SER A 36 5.47 -0.50 -22.86
N ALA A 37 5.15 -1.67 -23.42
CA ALA A 37 5.43 -3.02 -22.94
C ALA A 37 6.56 -3.10 -21.90
N MET A 38 6.19 -3.23 -20.62
CA MET A 38 7.14 -3.55 -19.56
C MET A 38 7.84 -4.88 -19.91
N PRO A 39 9.15 -5.01 -19.67
CA PRO A 39 9.88 -6.24 -19.95
C PRO A 39 9.24 -7.43 -19.21
N GLU A 40 9.37 -8.63 -19.77
CA GLU A 40 8.86 -9.85 -19.13
C GLU A 40 9.47 -9.99 -17.73
N LYS A 41 8.62 -10.17 -16.72
CA LYS A 41 9.02 -10.20 -15.32
C LYS A 41 9.91 -11.43 -15.06
N PRO A 42 11.07 -11.28 -14.37
CA PRO A 42 11.84 -12.44 -13.93
C PRO A 42 10.98 -13.35 -13.04
N ARG A 43 10.98 -14.66 -13.29
CA ARG A 43 10.43 -15.62 -12.34
C ARG A 43 11.36 -15.65 -11.12
N TYR A 44 11.00 -14.94 -10.06
CA TYR A 44 11.80 -14.92 -8.83
C TYR A 44 11.64 -16.26 -8.11
N SER A 45 12.72 -17.05 -8.04
CA SER A 45 12.74 -18.32 -7.31
C SER A 45 13.09 -18.10 -5.83
N LYS A 46 12.27 -18.67 -4.94
CA LYS A 46 12.49 -19.02 -3.51
C LYS A 46 13.48 -18.16 -2.72
N GLN A 47 12.94 -17.23 -1.93
CA GLN A 47 13.63 -16.69 -0.76
C GLN A 47 13.15 -17.43 0.49
N SER A 48 14.00 -18.33 1.02
CA SER A 48 13.89 -18.87 2.37
C SER A 48 15.26 -18.81 3.03
N GLY A 49 15.37 -18.11 4.16
CA GLY A 49 16.60 -17.99 4.94
C GLY A 49 17.53 -16.83 4.55
N LYS A 50 18.23 -16.33 5.59
CA LYS A 50 19.41 -15.45 5.78
C LYS A 50 19.92 -14.46 4.71
N ASP A 51 19.56 -14.54 3.43
CA ASP A 51 20.01 -13.63 2.37
C ASP A 51 18.89 -12.67 1.93
N LEU A 52 18.19 -12.07 2.90
CA LEU A 52 16.85 -11.54 2.68
C LEU A 52 16.81 -10.01 2.64
N PHE A 53 17.04 -9.49 1.44
CA PHE A 53 16.26 -8.36 0.96
C PHE A 53 15.46 -8.88 -0.23
N TYR A 54 14.24 -8.36 -0.46
CA TYR A 54 13.57 -8.61 -1.74
C TYR A 54 14.49 -8.19 -2.93
N PHE A 55 15.41 -7.24 -2.67
CA PHE A 55 16.36 -6.66 -3.63
C PHE A 55 17.67 -6.25 -2.94
N SER A 56 18.83 -6.42 -3.59
CA SER A 56 20.12 -6.00 -3.04
C SER A 56 20.18 -4.48 -2.81
N ALA A 57 21.12 -4.01 -1.98
CA ALA A 57 21.31 -2.57 -1.77
C ALA A 57 21.70 -1.85 -3.08
N GLU A 58 22.48 -2.51 -3.94
CA GLU A 58 22.85 -2.03 -5.27
C GLU A 58 21.65 -1.94 -6.19
N GLU A 59 20.76 -2.94 -6.15
CA GLU A 59 19.47 -2.86 -6.80
C GLU A 59 18.76 -1.62 -6.25
N VAL A 60 18.44 -1.51 -4.96
CA VAL A 60 17.71 -0.36 -4.36
C VAL A 60 18.26 0.99 -4.81
N ALA A 61 19.59 1.14 -4.84
CA ALA A 61 20.26 2.36 -5.29
C ALA A 61 20.09 2.68 -6.80
N ALA A 62 19.72 1.71 -7.63
CA ALA A 62 19.53 1.85 -9.07
C ALA A 62 18.09 2.30 -9.47
N VAL A 63 17.08 2.09 -8.62
CA VAL A 63 15.67 2.48 -8.93
C VAL A 63 15.53 3.96 -9.32
N PRO A 64 16.09 4.93 -8.56
CA PRO A 64 15.94 6.35 -8.93
C PRO A 64 16.56 6.65 -10.31
N LYS A 65 17.66 5.96 -10.65
CA LYS A 65 18.31 6.14 -11.96
C LYS A 65 17.49 5.55 -13.10
N ARG A 66 16.79 4.44 -12.85
CA ARG A 66 16.00 3.73 -13.86
C ARG A 66 14.66 4.40 -14.14
N PHE A 67 13.96 4.84 -13.10
CA PHE A 67 12.58 5.33 -13.23
C PHE A 67 12.45 6.85 -13.09
N GLY A 68 13.46 7.53 -12.53
CA GLY A 68 13.37 8.94 -12.20
C GLY A 68 12.32 9.25 -11.12
N PRO A 69 12.10 10.53 -10.80
CA PRO A 69 10.98 10.93 -9.96
C PRO A 69 9.65 10.70 -10.68
N MET A 70 8.59 10.40 -9.92
CA MET A 70 7.23 10.39 -10.44
C MET A 70 6.88 11.77 -11.01
N SER A 71 6.44 11.84 -12.28
CA SER A 71 6.01 13.10 -12.87
C SER A 71 4.74 13.61 -12.20
N LYS A 72 4.48 14.92 -12.26
CA LYS A 72 3.27 15.52 -11.66
C LYS A 72 2.00 14.97 -12.31
N GLU A 73 2.04 14.72 -13.61
CA GLU A 73 0.94 14.17 -14.40
C GLU A 73 0.65 12.73 -13.95
N PHE A 74 1.69 11.91 -13.79
CA PHE A 74 1.53 10.54 -13.30
C PHE A 74 1.07 10.52 -11.83
N ALA A 75 1.56 11.45 -11.01
CA ALA A 75 1.11 11.64 -9.63
C ALA A 75 -0.38 12.01 -9.53
N ALA A 76 -0.93 12.69 -10.53
CA ALA A 76 -2.35 13.04 -10.58
C ALA A 76 -3.27 11.90 -11.07
N MET A 77 -2.71 10.83 -11.64
CA MET A 77 -3.52 9.68 -12.07
C MET A 77 -4.05 8.88 -10.89
N LYS A 78 -5.28 8.36 -11.02
CA LYS A 78 -5.82 7.39 -10.07
C LYS A 78 -5.12 6.04 -10.24
N TYR A 79 -5.12 5.24 -9.17
CA TYR A 79 -4.66 3.86 -9.27
C TYR A 79 -5.56 3.03 -10.19
N THR A 80 -5.01 1.98 -10.76
CA THR A 80 -5.73 1.02 -11.60
C THR A 80 -5.51 -0.40 -11.09
N PHE A 81 -6.44 -1.30 -11.40
CA PHE A 81 -6.28 -2.73 -11.19
C PHE A 81 -5.83 -3.39 -12.47
N ASP A 82 -4.90 -4.32 -12.36
CA ASP A 82 -4.60 -5.27 -13.42
C ASP A 82 -5.82 -6.18 -13.68
N SER A 83 -5.87 -6.76 -14.88
CA SER A 83 -6.96 -7.68 -15.28
C SER A 83 -6.99 -8.99 -14.49
N ASP A 84 -5.90 -9.33 -13.80
CA ASP A 84 -5.78 -10.54 -12.99
C ASP A 84 -6.29 -10.38 -11.55
N VAL A 85 -6.61 -9.16 -11.11
CA VAL A 85 -7.22 -8.91 -9.80
C VAL A 85 -8.71 -9.27 -9.87
N PRO A 86 -9.20 -10.26 -9.08
CA PRO A 86 -10.61 -10.65 -9.10
C PRO A 86 -11.55 -9.48 -8.79
N ALA A 87 -12.70 -9.43 -9.46
CA ALA A 87 -13.61 -8.27 -9.41
C ALA A 87 -14.13 -7.96 -7.99
N ASP A 88 -14.36 -9.00 -7.19
CA ASP A 88 -14.72 -8.90 -5.77
C ASP A 88 -13.58 -8.30 -4.93
N ILE A 89 -12.33 -8.71 -5.18
CA ILE A 89 -11.14 -8.14 -4.53
C ILE A 89 -10.92 -6.68 -4.94
N GLN A 90 -11.18 -6.32 -6.20
CA GLN A 90 -11.16 -4.92 -6.61
C GLN A 90 -12.23 -4.10 -5.88
N SER A 91 -13.43 -4.66 -5.70
CA SER A 91 -14.50 -4.00 -4.94
C SER A 91 -14.09 -3.81 -3.49
N GLN A 92 -13.61 -4.87 -2.84
CA GLN A 92 -13.13 -4.84 -1.47
C GLN A 92 -12.04 -3.78 -1.28
N MET A 93 -11.03 -3.72 -2.16
CA MET A 93 -9.98 -2.71 -2.10
C MET A 93 -10.53 -1.28 -2.25
N ARG A 94 -11.50 -1.05 -3.15
CA ARG A 94 -12.17 0.25 -3.27
C ARG A 94 -12.94 0.61 -2.01
N ASP A 95 -13.65 -0.34 -1.41
CA ASP A 95 -14.41 -0.13 -0.19
C ASP A 95 -13.49 0.12 1.01
N ASP A 96 -12.35 -0.55 1.07
CA ASP A 96 -11.33 -0.38 2.10
C ASP A 96 -10.64 0.99 2.00
N LEU A 97 -10.32 1.43 0.78
CA LEU A 97 -9.79 2.77 0.52
C LEU A 97 -10.83 3.87 0.77
N ALA A 98 -12.11 3.62 0.47
CA ALA A 98 -13.20 4.53 0.82
C ALA A 98 -13.38 4.63 2.35
N PHE A 99 -13.29 3.50 3.05
CA PHE A 99 -13.30 3.45 4.51
C PHE A 99 -12.18 4.29 5.12
N ILE A 100 -10.91 4.07 4.70
CA ILE A 100 -9.80 4.85 5.25
C ILE A 100 -9.95 6.34 4.90
N GLY A 101 -10.45 6.64 3.71
CA GLY A 101 -10.69 8.01 3.22
C GLY A 101 -11.82 8.73 3.95
N GLY A 102 -12.68 8.00 4.67
CA GLY A 102 -13.76 8.55 5.51
C GLY A 102 -13.36 8.75 6.97
N LEU A 103 -12.13 8.39 7.37
CA LEU A 103 -11.72 8.54 8.76
C LEU A 103 -11.53 10.01 9.14
N GLN A 104 -11.94 10.33 10.36
CA GLN A 104 -11.72 11.62 10.99
C GLN A 104 -11.15 11.37 12.37
N GLY A 105 -10.13 12.13 12.73
CA GLY A 105 -9.50 12.08 14.03
C GLY A 105 -9.44 13.44 14.69
N GLN A 106 -9.32 13.41 16.01
CA GLN A 106 -9.24 14.61 16.86
C GLN A 106 -7.80 14.93 17.32
N GLY A 107 -6.82 14.18 16.82
CA GLY A 107 -5.41 14.31 17.17
C GLY A 107 -4.54 13.35 16.37
N ALA A 108 -3.23 13.46 16.56
CA ALA A 108 -2.23 12.53 16.03
C ALA A 108 -1.00 12.56 16.93
N SER A 109 -0.33 11.43 17.06
CA SER A 109 0.98 11.33 17.69
C SER A 109 2.06 11.99 16.81
N LYS A 110 3.24 12.26 17.37
CA LYS A 110 4.31 12.94 16.61
C LYS A 110 4.84 12.05 15.49
N LEU A 111 4.98 10.74 15.73
CA LEU A 111 5.43 9.81 14.70
C LEU A 111 4.40 9.71 13.57
N HIS A 112 3.11 9.68 13.89
CA HIS A 112 2.05 9.68 12.88
C HIS A 112 2.07 10.94 12.03
N ALA A 113 2.21 12.11 12.67
CA ALA A 113 2.29 13.39 11.98
C ALA A 113 3.46 13.46 10.98
N GLN A 114 4.58 12.80 11.28
CA GLN A 114 5.73 12.74 10.38
C GLN A 114 5.52 11.84 9.16
N ILE A 115 4.71 10.78 9.30
CA ILE A 115 4.51 9.79 8.24
C ILE A 115 3.29 10.15 7.38
N PHE A 116 2.15 10.35 8.03
CA PHE A 116 0.84 10.51 7.38
C PHE A 116 0.26 11.92 7.57
N GLY A 117 0.69 12.65 8.60
CA GLY A 117 0.06 13.91 9.00
C GLY A 117 -1.03 13.67 10.06
N ALA A 118 -2.16 14.37 9.94
CA ALA A 118 -3.30 14.15 10.83
C ALA A 118 -3.89 12.75 10.64
N VAL A 119 -4.58 12.22 11.67
CA VAL A 119 -5.49 11.07 11.49
C VAL A 119 -6.71 11.58 10.74
N ASP A 120 -6.61 11.55 9.42
CA ASP A 120 -7.58 12.16 8.52
C ASP A 120 -7.59 11.39 7.20
N GLY A 121 -8.79 11.11 6.72
CA GLY A 121 -8.98 10.32 5.51
C GLY A 121 -8.35 10.96 4.28
N ALA A 122 -8.38 12.29 4.15
CA ALA A 122 -7.72 12.95 3.03
C ALA A 122 -6.19 12.84 3.14
N ALA A 123 -5.62 12.82 4.35
CA ALA A 123 -4.20 12.59 4.56
C ALA A 123 -3.79 11.15 4.16
N TYR A 124 -4.57 10.15 4.56
CA TYR A 124 -4.36 8.75 4.16
C TYR A 124 -4.54 8.53 2.65
N THR A 125 -5.60 9.08 2.04
CA THR A 125 -5.82 9.03 0.59
C THR A 125 -4.65 9.65 -0.16
N ARG A 126 -4.20 10.85 0.23
CA ARG A 126 -3.02 11.48 -0.40
C ARG A 126 -1.77 10.62 -0.25
N PHE A 127 -1.55 10.04 0.92
CA PHE A 127 -0.38 9.20 1.17
C PHE A 127 -0.36 7.99 0.23
N PHE A 128 -1.48 7.29 0.10
CA PHE A 128 -1.60 6.12 -0.77
C PHE A 128 -1.51 6.50 -2.25
N GLU A 129 -2.35 7.45 -2.70
CA GLU A 129 -2.44 7.81 -4.11
C GLU A 129 -1.17 8.47 -4.64
N SER A 130 -0.36 9.12 -3.81
CA SER A 130 0.95 9.64 -4.25
C SER A 130 2.03 8.56 -4.42
N ARG A 131 1.73 7.31 -4.09
CA ARG A 131 2.69 6.20 -3.99
C ARG A 131 2.31 5.02 -4.87
N VAL A 132 1.04 4.62 -4.85
CA VAL A 132 0.54 3.44 -5.56
C VAL A 132 -0.36 3.86 -6.72
N LYS A 133 -0.02 3.39 -7.92
CA LYS A 133 -0.70 3.65 -9.20
C LYS A 133 -1.20 2.37 -9.87
N GLY A 134 -0.68 1.21 -9.47
CA GLY A 134 -1.14 -0.09 -9.94
C GLY A 134 -1.33 -1.07 -8.78
N ILE A 135 -2.34 -1.91 -8.91
CA ILE A 135 -2.61 -3.03 -8.00
C ILE A 135 -2.79 -4.28 -8.87
N GLY A 136 -1.96 -5.29 -8.68
CA GLY A 136 -2.03 -6.55 -9.41
C GLY A 136 -2.03 -7.77 -8.50
N MET A 137 -2.09 -8.96 -9.09
CA MET A 137 -1.83 -10.22 -8.37
C MET A 137 -0.41 -10.72 -8.66
N ASP A 138 0.21 -11.40 -7.70
CA ASP A 138 1.49 -12.07 -7.90
C ASP A 138 1.79 -13.12 -6.81
N ASP A 139 2.82 -13.94 -7.02
CA ASP A 139 3.36 -14.89 -6.03
C ASP A 139 4.69 -14.43 -5.40
N CYS A 140 5.01 -13.13 -5.51
CA CYS A 140 6.19 -12.51 -4.93
C CYS A 140 6.33 -12.67 -3.42
N GLY A 141 7.58 -12.61 -2.99
CA GLY A 141 7.99 -12.80 -1.61
C GLY A 141 8.23 -14.25 -1.29
N ASN A 142 8.01 -14.61 -0.02
CA ASN A 142 7.98 -16.01 0.40
C ASN A 142 6.52 -16.52 0.38
N GLY A 143 6.33 -17.83 0.60
CA GLY A 143 4.99 -18.43 0.62
C GLY A 143 4.04 -17.87 1.71
N ASN A 144 4.56 -17.05 2.63
CA ASN A 144 3.83 -16.43 3.73
C ASN A 144 3.54 -14.94 3.48
N ALA A 145 4.05 -14.35 2.40
CA ALA A 145 3.83 -12.95 2.06
C ALA A 145 2.34 -12.71 1.77
N VAL A 146 1.81 -11.59 2.28
CA VAL A 146 0.39 -11.19 2.08
C VAL A 146 0.26 -10.29 0.86
N ALA A 147 1.20 -9.39 0.68
CA ALA A 147 1.38 -8.57 -0.50
C ALA A 147 2.88 -8.28 -0.66
N CYS A 148 3.24 -7.62 -1.76
CA CYS A 148 4.61 -7.16 -1.96
C CYS A 148 4.65 -5.91 -2.84
N VAL A 149 5.83 -5.30 -2.89
CA VAL A 149 6.25 -4.37 -3.94
C VAL A 149 7.56 -4.88 -4.54
N ILE A 150 7.71 -4.70 -5.85
CA ILE A 150 8.91 -5.03 -6.64
C ILE A 150 9.45 -3.74 -7.27
N PRO A 151 10.21 -2.92 -6.52
CA PRO A 151 10.62 -1.59 -6.94
C PRO A 151 11.41 -1.55 -8.26
N PHE A 152 12.16 -2.61 -8.58
CA PHE A 152 12.94 -2.73 -9.84
C PHE A 152 12.09 -2.90 -11.07
N PHE A 153 10.91 -3.45 -10.87
CA PHE A 153 9.99 -3.77 -11.94
C PHE A 153 8.99 -2.63 -12.13
N ASN A 154 8.34 -2.22 -11.04
CA ASN A 154 7.48 -1.04 -11.03
C ASN A 154 7.42 -0.47 -9.60
N PRO A 155 8.08 0.68 -9.34
CA PRO A 155 8.17 1.26 -8.00
C PRO A 155 6.88 1.93 -7.52
N TRP A 156 5.83 1.94 -8.33
CA TRP A 156 4.54 2.56 -8.02
C TRP A 156 3.41 1.54 -8.02
N LYS A 157 3.74 0.25 -7.91
CA LYS A 157 2.77 -0.84 -7.96
C LYS A 157 2.92 -1.75 -6.75
N MET A 158 1.78 -2.16 -6.21
CA MET A 158 1.72 -3.25 -5.24
C MET A 158 1.09 -4.49 -5.87
N TRP A 159 1.50 -5.64 -5.38
CA TRP A 159 0.95 -6.93 -5.78
C TRP A 159 0.35 -7.62 -4.57
N LEU A 160 -0.89 -8.06 -4.70
CA LEU A 160 -1.57 -8.88 -3.71
C LEU A 160 -1.21 -10.34 -3.96
N THR A 161 -0.95 -11.11 -2.90
CA THR A 161 -0.73 -12.55 -3.03
C THR A 161 -2.01 -13.33 -2.74
N GLN A 162 -1.95 -14.65 -2.90
CA GLN A 162 -3.02 -15.56 -2.50
C GLN A 162 -3.38 -15.43 -1.01
N ASN A 163 -2.44 -15.04 -0.15
CA ASN A 163 -2.71 -14.88 1.29
C ASN A 163 -3.58 -13.65 1.57
N TYR A 164 -3.52 -12.58 0.76
CA TYR A 164 -4.42 -11.43 0.92
C TYR A 164 -5.89 -11.80 0.66
N ILE A 165 -6.12 -12.65 -0.35
CA ILE A 165 -7.48 -12.97 -0.81
C ILE A 165 -8.07 -14.19 -0.10
N ARG A 166 -7.23 -15.12 0.40
CA ARG A 166 -7.69 -16.35 1.03
C ARG A 166 -8.24 -16.15 2.44
N PHE A 167 -7.71 -15.17 3.18
CA PHE A 167 -8.03 -14.99 4.60
C PHE A 167 -8.85 -13.72 4.83
N SER A 168 -10.04 -13.89 5.40
CA SER A 168 -10.88 -12.76 5.79
C SER A 168 -10.34 -12.10 7.06
N HIS A 169 -9.92 -10.84 6.92
CA HIS A 169 -9.42 -9.99 8.01
C HIS A 169 -10.30 -8.75 8.18
N PRO A 170 -10.38 -8.12 9.36
CA PRO A 170 -11.06 -6.85 9.55
C PRO A 170 -10.62 -5.77 8.53
N GLN A 171 -11.54 -4.91 8.12
CA GLN A 171 -11.25 -3.87 7.11
C GLN A 171 -10.05 -2.98 7.49
N VAL A 172 -9.95 -2.57 8.76
CA VAL A 172 -8.83 -1.75 9.24
C VAL A 172 -7.48 -2.48 9.19
N SER A 173 -7.46 -3.80 9.39
CA SER A 173 -6.22 -4.57 9.27
C SER A 173 -5.83 -4.83 7.82
N ARG A 174 -6.78 -4.94 6.89
CA ARG A 174 -6.43 -4.96 5.46
C ARG A 174 -5.74 -3.66 5.04
N MET A 175 -6.20 -2.52 5.55
CA MET A 175 -5.54 -1.24 5.30
C MET A 175 -4.12 -1.17 5.88
N MET A 176 -3.83 -1.87 6.98
CA MET A 176 -2.46 -2.03 7.47
C MET A 176 -1.54 -2.59 6.38
N VAL A 177 -1.95 -3.64 5.66
CA VAL A 177 -1.16 -4.23 4.56
C VAL A 177 -1.04 -3.27 3.39
N VAL A 178 -2.13 -2.60 3.01
CA VAL A 178 -2.11 -1.63 1.90
C VAL A 178 -1.11 -0.49 2.16
N PHE A 179 -1.13 0.07 3.37
CA PHE A 179 -0.20 1.14 3.73
C PHE A 179 1.21 0.64 3.98
N HIS A 180 1.37 -0.59 4.47
CA HIS A 180 2.66 -1.29 4.54
C HIS A 180 3.31 -1.35 3.15
N GLU A 181 2.59 -1.85 2.14
CA GLU A 181 3.13 -1.93 0.78
C GLU A 181 3.38 -0.55 0.17
N ALA A 182 2.53 0.44 0.47
CA ALA A 182 2.78 1.80 0.03
C ALA A 182 4.14 2.34 0.52
N ARG A 183 4.61 1.95 1.71
CA ARG A 183 5.96 2.31 2.19
C ARG A 183 7.07 1.74 1.30
N HIS A 184 6.88 0.53 0.80
CA HIS A 184 7.85 -0.10 -0.08
C HIS A 184 8.00 0.59 -1.45
N THR A 185 7.12 1.54 -1.79
CA THR A 185 7.25 2.39 -2.99
C THR A 185 8.17 3.61 -2.78
N GLU A 186 8.58 3.91 -1.55
CA GLU A 186 9.32 5.14 -1.21
C GLU A 186 10.82 5.04 -1.54
N VAL A 187 11.12 5.10 -2.84
CA VAL A 187 12.48 4.96 -3.41
C VAL A 187 13.49 5.92 -2.77
N SER A 188 13.09 7.17 -2.47
CA SER A 188 13.96 8.16 -1.82
C SER A 188 14.38 7.80 -0.39
N HIS A 189 13.73 6.81 0.20
CA HIS A 189 14.02 6.26 1.52
C HIS A 189 14.50 4.80 1.43
N GLY A 190 14.99 4.39 0.27
CA GLY A 190 15.48 3.04 0.01
C GLY A 190 14.40 1.98 0.06
N ASN A 191 13.13 2.32 -0.19
CA ASN A 191 11.99 1.39 -0.22
C ASN A 191 11.67 0.71 1.13
N TYR A 192 12.21 1.22 2.25
CA TYR A 192 11.96 0.70 3.60
C TYR A 192 11.99 -0.84 3.69
N PRO A 193 13.11 -1.51 3.32
CA PRO A 193 13.16 -2.95 3.30
C PRO A 193 12.92 -3.51 4.71
N HIS A 194 12.37 -4.72 4.76
CA HIS A 194 12.31 -5.46 6.01
C HIS A 194 13.72 -5.80 6.49
N ALA A 195 13.84 -5.95 7.81
CA ALA A 195 14.97 -6.58 8.47
C ALA A 195 14.62 -8.02 8.86
N SER A 196 15.65 -8.87 8.96
CA SER A 196 15.50 -10.20 9.53
C SER A 196 15.08 -10.13 11.00
N CYS A 197 14.11 -10.96 11.35
CA CYS A 197 13.71 -11.18 12.72
C CYS A 197 14.76 -12.03 13.46
N PRO A 198 14.89 -11.88 14.79
CA PRO A 198 15.80 -12.68 15.61
C PRO A 198 15.57 -14.20 15.50
N GLU A 199 16.55 -14.99 15.91
CA GLU A 199 16.41 -16.44 16.10
C GLU A 199 16.97 -16.82 17.47
N PRO A 200 16.14 -17.32 18.42
CA PRO A 200 14.68 -17.42 18.35
C PRO A 200 14.00 -16.03 18.37
N PHE A 201 12.79 -15.93 17.80
CA PHE A 201 11.98 -14.72 17.89
C PHE A 201 10.77 -14.95 18.80
N ARG A 202 10.78 -14.30 19.97
CA ARG A 202 9.77 -14.49 21.02
C ARG A 202 9.13 -13.19 21.46
N ASP A 203 7.87 -13.29 21.88
CA ASP A 203 7.12 -12.20 22.50
C ASP A 203 7.58 -11.93 23.95
N GLU A 204 6.97 -10.94 24.61
CA GLU A 204 7.28 -10.56 25.99
C GLU A 204 6.96 -11.66 27.02
N ASN A 205 6.11 -12.62 26.66
CA ASN A 205 5.74 -13.76 27.49
C ASN A 205 6.60 -15.01 27.21
N GLY A 206 7.53 -14.92 26.24
CA GLY A 206 8.39 -16.02 25.83
C GLY A 206 7.76 -16.99 24.81
N ASN A 207 6.60 -16.67 24.24
CA ASN A 207 5.99 -17.45 23.15
C ASN A 207 6.65 -17.13 21.82
N ASP A 208 6.67 -18.09 20.89
CA ASP A 208 7.20 -17.85 19.55
C ASP A 208 6.31 -16.88 18.76
N MET A 209 6.93 -15.90 18.12
CA MET A 209 6.24 -14.92 17.29
C MET A 209 5.78 -15.56 15.98
N THR A 210 4.48 -15.43 15.69
CA THR A 210 3.86 -15.91 14.44
C THR A 210 3.11 -14.79 13.74
N SER A 211 2.94 -14.92 12.43
CA SER A 211 2.16 -13.99 11.63
C SER A 211 0.68 -14.06 12.03
N ILE A 212 0.08 -12.94 12.44
CA ILE A 212 -1.37 -12.86 12.66
C ILE A 212 -2.19 -13.18 11.40
N TRP A 213 -1.58 -13.04 10.21
CA TRP A 213 -2.24 -13.28 8.92
C TRP A 213 -2.26 -14.74 8.49
N THR A 214 -1.14 -15.45 8.72
CA THR A 214 -0.91 -16.77 8.12
C THR A 214 -0.62 -17.84 9.16
N GLY A 215 -0.36 -17.47 10.42
CA GLY A 215 0.08 -18.37 11.48
C GLY A 215 1.53 -18.87 11.31
N ALA A 216 2.24 -18.43 10.28
CA ALA A 216 3.61 -18.86 10.02
C ALA A 216 4.59 -18.30 11.06
N SER A 217 5.63 -19.07 11.40
CA SER A 217 6.73 -18.58 12.24
C SER A 217 7.41 -17.38 11.61
N LEU A 218 7.76 -16.40 12.43
CA LEU A 218 8.48 -15.20 12.00
C LEU A 218 9.98 -15.24 12.30
N ALA A 219 10.48 -16.25 13.03
CA ALA A 219 11.89 -16.33 13.40
C ALA A 219 12.78 -16.45 12.15
N GLY A 220 13.80 -15.60 12.03
CA GLY A 220 14.71 -15.56 10.88
C GLY A 220 14.17 -14.95 9.59
N GLU A 221 12.84 -14.79 9.49
CA GLU A 221 12.18 -14.24 8.29
C GLU A 221 12.45 -12.73 8.14
N PRO A 222 12.40 -12.18 6.92
CA PRO A 222 12.53 -10.74 6.67
C PRO A 222 11.19 -10.09 6.96
N ALA A 223 10.86 -10.05 8.24
CA ALA A 223 9.51 -9.84 8.73
C ALA A 223 9.52 -8.86 9.89
N CYS A 224 10.58 -8.07 10.04
CA CYS A 224 10.77 -7.15 11.15
C CYS A 224 11.26 -5.79 10.65
N ASP A 225 11.18 -4.79 11.53
CA ASP A 225 11.76 -3.47 11.31
C ASP A 225 12.81 -3.14 12.37
N LYS A 226 13.73 -2.24 11.99
CA LYS A 226 14.73 -1.64 12.89
C LYS A 226 14.46 -0.17 13.19
N THR A 227 13.42 0.43 12.60
CA THR A 227 13.06 1.84 12.84
C THR A 227 11.55 1.99 12.95
N PRO A 228 11.04 3.07 13.58
CA PRO A 228 9.59 3.34 13.58
C PRO A 228 9.03 3.62 12.18
N PHE A 229 9.90 4.00 11.23
CA PHE A 229 9.51 4.36 9.87
C PHE A 229 9.54 3.18 8.90
N GLY A 230 9.94 1.99 9.34
CA GLY A 230 9.82 0.77 8.53
C GLY A 230 8.36 0.45 8.20
N SER A 231 8.12 -0.51 7.32
CA SER A 231 6.77 -0.79 6.83
C SER A 231 5.86 -1.40 7.90
N TYR A 232 6.36 -2.21 8.85
CA TYR A 232 5.61 -2.66 10.03
C TYR A 232 5.45 -1.57 11.08
N GLY A 233 6.50 -0.79 11.35
CA GLY A 233 6.49 0.33 12.30
C GLY A 233 5.50 1.41 11.91
N SER A 234 5.51 1.85 10.66
CA SER A 234 4.58 2.86 10.15
C SER A 234 3.13 2.36 10.15
N SER A 235 2.91 1.09 9.82
CA SER A 235 1.58 0.47 9.86
C SER A 235 1.05 0.38 11.29
N MET A 236 1.89 0.01 12.26
CA MET A 236 1.49 -0.02 13.67
C MET A 236 1.19 1.39 14.19
N ILE A 237 1.98 2.39 13.77
CA ILE A 237 1.76 3.79 14.13
C ILE A 237 0.41 4.27 13.58
N MET A 238 0.08 3.96 12.32
CA MET A 238 -1.21 4.26 11.72
C MET A 238 -2.35 3.67 12.55
N LEU A 239 -2.29 2.36 12.79
CA LEU A 239 -3.35 1.64 13.52
C LEU A 239 -3.51 2.14 14.97
N LYS A 240 -2.42 2.37 15.70
CA LYS A 240 -2.49 2.86 17.08
C LYS A 240 -3.08 4.27 17.16
N ASN A 241 -2.82 5.11 16.15
CA ASN A 241 -3.44 6.42 16.04
C ASN A 241 -4.92 6.35 15.67
N ILE A 242 -5.33 5.42 14.80
CA ILE A 242 -6.75 5.14 14.54
C ILE A 242 -7.44 4.69 15.84
N GLN A 243 -6.84 3.77 16.60
CA GLN A 243 -7.35 3.34 17.90
C GLN A 243 -7.57 4.53 18.85
N LYS A 244 -6.55 5.39 19.00
CA LYS A 244 -6.55 6.47 20.00
C LYS A 244 -7.36 7.70 19.61
N PHE A 245 -7.29 8.10 18.35
CA PHE A 245 -7.70 9.44 17.93
C PHE A 245 -8.83 9.47 16.91
N CYS A 246 -9.21 8.34 16.29
CA CYS A 246 -10.30 8.33 15.31
C CYS A 246 -11.65 8.62 15.98
N SER A 247 -12.26 9.77 15.70
CA SER A 247 -13.57 10.16 16.22
C SER A 247 -14.72 9.57 15.42
N SER A 248 -14.52 9.26 14.13
CA SER A 248 -15.54 8.63 13.28
C SER A 248 -15.56 7.09 13.34
N CYS A 249 -14.60 6.47 14.04
CA CYS A 249 -14.50 5.02 14.15
C CYS A 249 -15.39 4.46 15.27
N THR A 250 -16.00 3.31 15.00
CA THR A 250 -16.67 2.51 16.03
C THR A 250 -15.68 1.89 17.01
N ASP A 251 -16.15 1.48 18.19
CA ASP A 251 -15.33 0.78 19.18
C ASP A 251 -14.74 -0.52 18.63
N LYS A 252 -15.48 -1.23 17.77
CA LYS A 252 -15.01 -2.43 17.07
C LYS A 252 -13.79 -2.11 16.20
N VAL A 253 -13.85 -1.04 15.40
CA VAL A 253 -12.74 -0.61 14.54
C VAL A 253 -11.53 -0.22 15.38
N LYS A 254 -11.72 0.51 16.48
CA LYS A 254 -10.63 0.90 17.39
C LYS A 254 -9.99 -0.30 18.07
N MET A 255 -10.81 -1.25 18.51
CA MET A 255 -10.34 -2.50 19.12
C MET A 255 -9.51 -3.32 18.14
N ASP A 256 -10.01 -3.53 16.92
CA ASP A 256 -9.29 -4.24 15.87
C ASP A 256 -7.97 -3.50 15.52
N ALA A 257 -8.02 -2.17 15.37
CA ALA A 257 -6.81 -1.38 15.11
C ALA A 257 -5.77 -1.55 16.23
N GLY A 258 -6.19 -1.52 17.49
CA GLY A 258 -5.29 -1.75 18.64
C GLY A 258 -4.65 -3.14 18.62
N LEU A 259 -5.45 -4.19 18.39
CA LEU A 259 -4.97 -5.57 18.37
C LEU A 259 -3.91 -5.78 17.28
N TYR A 260 -4.17 -5.31 16.06
CA TYR A 260 -3.21 -5.47 14.95
C TYR A 260 -2.00 -4.54 15.10
N ALA A 261 -2.17 -3.35 15.71
CA ALA A 261 -1.04 -2.48 16.03
C ALA A 261 -0.07 -3.14 17.02
N ASP A 262 -0.60 -3.77 18.07
CA ASP A 262 0.21 -4.41 19.10
C ASP A 262 0.95 -5.65 18.54
N ASP A 263 0.33 -6.40 17.62
CA ASP A 263 1.00 -7.47 16.85
C ASP A 263 2.18 -6.92 16.03
N GLN A 264 1.94 -5.86 15.23
CA GLN A 264 3.00 -5.27 14.41
C GLN A 264 4.10 -4.61 15.26
N PHE A 265 3.78 -4.11 16.45
CA PHE A 265 4.78 -3.58 17.38
C PHE A 265 5.79 -4.63 17.81
N GLY A 266 5.36 -5.89 17.97
CA GLY A 266 6.24 -7.02 18.24
C GLY A 266 7.34 -7.19 17.18
N ARG A 267 7.07 -6.75 15.94
CA ARG A 267 7.97 -6.86 14.78
C ARG A 267 8.97 -5.72 14.66
N VAL A 268 8.90 -4.70 15.52
CA VAL A 268 9.95 -3.69 15.66
C VAL A 268 10.97 -4.16 16.68
N THR A 269 12.18 -4.45 16.23
CA THR A 269 13.17 -5.22 17.03
C THR A 269 14.32 -4.37 17.58
N ASP A 270 14.52 -3.15 17.07
CA ASP A 270 15.51 -2.23 17.62
C ASP A 270 15.01 -1.58 18.92
N ALA A 271 15.82 -1.62 19.98
CA ALA A 271 15.42 -1.12 21.30
C ALA A 271 15.16 0.40 21.33
N LYS A 272 15.93 1.18 20.57
CA LYS A 272 15.73 2.63 20.49
C LYS A 272 14.45 2.96 19.72
N ALA A 273 14.19 2.27 18.61
CA ALA A 273 12.95 2.40 17.86
C ALA A 273 11.72 2.04 18.71
N ARG A 274 11.77 0.91 19.43
CA ARG A 274 10.71 0.50 20.37
C ARG A 274 10.44 1.58 21.43
N LYS A 275 11.51 2.11 22.03
CA LYS A 275 11.39 3.18 23.02
C LYS A 275 10.71 4.44 22.45
N GLN A 276 11.09 4.86 21.23
CA GLN A 276 10.46 6.00 20.56
C GLN A 276 8.96 5.78 20.35
N ILE A 277 8.56 4.58 19.91
CA ILE A 277 7.16 4.21 19.73
C ILE A 277 6.40 4.21 21.06
N ILE A 278 6.98 3.61 22.11
CA ILE A 278 6.36 3.57 23.45
C ILE A 278 6.14 4.98 23.99
N ASP A 279 7.16 5.84 23.90
CA ASP A 279 7.08 7.21 24.41
C ASP A 279 6.07 8.07 23.63
N ASP A 280 5.79 7.77 22.36
CA ASP A 280 4.84 8.51 21.53
C ASP A 280 3.40 7.95 21.59
N LEU A 281 3.23 6.64 21.83
CA LEU A 281 1.96 5.95 21.63
C LEU A 281 1.41 5.18 22.83
N TYR A 282 2.21 4.87 23.85
CA TYR A 282 1.78 4.03 24.98
C TYR A 282 1.86 4.73 26.34
N ARG A 283 2.43 5.93 26.38
CA ARG A 283 2.44 6.85 27.52
C ARG A 283 1.49 8.01 27.26
#